data_AF-R5Q9H4-F1
#
_entry.id   AF-R5Q9H4-F1
#
_cell.length_a   1.000
_cell.length_b   1.000
_cell.length_c   1.000
_cell.angle_alpha   90.00
_cell.angle_beta   90.00
_cell.angle_gamma   90.00
#
_symmetry.space_group_name_H-M   'P 1'
#
loop_
_entity.id
_entity.type
_entity.pdbx_description
1 polymer ?
#
loop_
_entity_poly.entity_id
_entity_poly.type
_entity_poly.pdbx_seq_one_letter_code
_entity_poly.pdbx_strand_id
1 'polypeptide(L)'
;MVNQFAEEDNLIRAASFLPSKEELKKQQENAVSAADPLSALLYSDDRDTILYGIFGDLPDYSNPDMEALWDEVLEADPEVIFEYCFRKGIDLFQDDGRPVAPWRDIAVMLKAIDKGILQLA
;
A
#
# COMPACT_ATOMS: atom_id res chain seq x y z
N MET A 1 8.18 -11.90 35.53
CA MET A 1 7.89 -12.82 34.41
C MET A 1 7.79 -11.94 33.18
N VAL A 2 8.75 -12.10 32.27
CA VAL A 2 8.86 -11.32 31.04
C VAL A 2 8.01 -12.06 30.01
N ASN A 3 6.99 -11.40 29.45
CA ASN A 3 6.20 -11.96 28.35
C ASN A 3 7.10 -12.10 27.12
N GLN A 4 7.73 -13.27 26.99
CA GLN A 4 8.26 -13.79 25.75
C GLN A 4 7.12 -14.55 25.07
N PHE A 5 7.02 -14.41 23.75
CA PHE A 5 5.99 -14.94 22.84
C PHE A 5 4.72 -14.06 22.69
N ALA A 6 4.72 -13.17 21.68
CA ALA A 6 3.67 -13.08 20.65
C ALA A 6 3.64 -11.70 19.93
N GLU A 7 4.66 -11.32 19.15
CA GLU A 7 4.52 -10.27 18.12
C GLU A 7 5.26 -10.63 16.81
N GLU A 8 5.45 -11.93 16.52
CA GLU A 8 6.00 -12.40 15.23
C GLU A 8 4.92 -12.78 14.21
N ASP A 9 3.62 -12.68 14.55
CA ASP A 9 2.53 -13.33 13.79
C ASP A 9 1.56 -12.37 13.05
N ASN A 10 1.89 -11.09 12.85
CA ASN A 10 0.98 -10.18 12.12
C ASN A 10 1.68 -9.21 11.17
N LEU A 11 2.73 -9.66 10.47
CA LEU A 11 3.32 -8.90 9.36
C LEU A 11 2.36 -8.95 8.16
N ILE A 12 1.68 -7.83 7.89
CA ILE A 12 0.80 -7.68 6.73
C ILE A 12 1.69 -7.51 5.50
N ARG A 13 1.65 -8.49 4.59
CA ARG A 13 2.40 -8.43 3.35
C ARG A 13 1.58 -7.68 2.31
N ALA A 14 1.97 -6.47 1.93
CA ALA A 14 1.21 -5.69 0.94
C ALA A 14 1.04 -6.43 -0.39
N ALA A 15 2.01 -7.27 -0.76
CA ALA A 15 1.94 -8.12 -1.95
C ALA A 15 0.85 -9.20 -1.91
N SER A 16 0.30 -9.57 -0.73
CA SER A 16 -0.77 -10.57 -0.64
C SER A 16 -2.10 -10.07 -1.19
N PHE A 17 -2.26 -8.76 -1.37
CA PHE A 17 -3.45 -8.14 -1.95
C PHE A 17 -3.35 -7.96 -3.46
N LEU A 18 -2.21 -8.30 -4.08
CA LEU A 18 -2.06 -8.28 -5.54
C LEU A 18 -2.83 -9.44 -6.17
N PRO A 19 -3.50 -9.22 -7.31
CA PRO A 19 -4.19 -10.28 -8.05
C PRO A 19 -3.20 -11.36 -8.50
N SER A 20 -3.64 -12.61 -8.48
CA SER A 20 -2.82 -13.74 -8.93
C SER A 20 -2.51 -13.65 -10.43
N LYS A 21 -1.46 -14.34 -10.88
CA LYS A 21 -1.10 -14.39 -12.32
C LYS A 21 -2.24 -14.88 -13.22
N GLU A 22 -3.12 -15.73 -12.71
CA GLU A 22 -4.29 -16.21 -13.46
C GLU A 22 -5.40 -15.17 -13.55
N GLU A 23 -5.62 -14.40 -12.47
CA GLU A 23 -6.57 -13.29 -12.45
C GLU A 23 -6.10 -12.15 -13.34
N LEU A 24 -4.81 -11.80 -13.28
CA LEU A 24 -4.18 -10.82 -14.18
C LEU A 24 -4.34 -11.21 -15.65
N LYS A 25 -4.22 -12.50 -15.98
CA LYS A 25 -4.38 -12.98 -17.36
C LYS A 25 -5.84 -12.89 -17.83
N LYS A 26 -6.80 -13.27 -16.98
CA LYS A 26 -8.24 -13.09 -17.28
C LYS A 26 -8.62 -11.61 -17.40
N GLN A 27 -8.03 -10.75 -16.57
CA GLN A 27 -8.24 -9.31 -16.62
C GLN A 27 -7.65 -8.69 -17.90
N GLN A 28 -6.45 -9.10 -18.31
CA GLN A 28 -5.86 -8.68 -19.59
C GLN A 28 -6.70 -9.16 -20.79
N GLU A 29 -7.20 -10.39 -20.77
CA GLU A 29 -8.08 -10.91 -21.82
C GLU A 29 -9.40 -10.12 -21.92
N ASN A 30 -9.96 -9.71 -20.78
CA ASN A 30 -11.16 -8.87 -20.72
C ASN A 30 -10.91 -7.42 -21.17
N ALA A 31 -9.76 -6.84 -20.82
CA ALA A 31 -9.43 -5.47 -21.17
C ALA A 31 -8.97 -5.31 -22.63
N VAL A 32 -8.35 -6.32 -23.24
CA VAL A 32 -8.09 -6.33 -24.69
C VAL A 32 -9.39 -6.34 -25.50
N SER A 33 -10.50 -6.83 -24.91
CA SER A 33 -11.83 -6.76 -25.53
C SER A 33 -12.52 -5.39 -25.35
N ALA A 34 -12.08 -4.57 -24.38
CA ALA A 34 -12.57 -3.22 -24.15
C ALA A 34 -11.58 -2.21 -24.76
N ALA A 35 -11.87 -1.76 -25.99
CA ALA A 35 -10.99 -0.91 -26.81
C ALA A 35 -10.82 0.54 -26.30
N ASP A 36 -10.42 0.73 -25.05
CA ASP A 36 -10.15 2.05 -24.48
C ASP A 36 -8.80 2.09 -23.72
N PRO A 37 -7.79 2.82 -24.21
CA PRO A 37 -6.52 3.05 -23.51
C PRO A 37 -6.67 3.63 -22.10
N LEU A 38 -7.78 4.31 -21.81
CA LEU A 38 -8.09 4.82 -20.48
C LEU A 38 -8.48 3.68 -19.50
N SER A 39 -9.07 2.60 -20.00
CA SER A 39 -9.33 1.38 -19.21
C SER A 39 -8.04 0.66 -18.82
N ALA A 40 -6.95 0.88 -19.56
CA ALA A 40 -5.61 0.44 -19.16
C ALA A 40 -4.91 1.37 -18.15
N LEU A 41 -5.47 2.55 -17.87
CA LEU A 41 -5.07 3.42 -16.76
C LEU A 41 -5.94 3.17 -15.51
N LEU A 42 -7.16 2.63 -15.69
CA LEU A 42 -8.03 2.12 -14.63
C LEU A 42 -7.50 0.83 -13.96
N TYR A 43 -6.36 0.28 -14.40
CA TYR A 43 -5.54 -0.65 -13.60
C TYR A 43 -4.91 0.02 -12.36
N SER A 44 -5.41 1.19 -11.95
CA SER A 44 -5.29 1.76 -10.60
C SER A 44 -5.85 0.84 -9.50
N ASP A 45 -6.52 -0.26 -9.87
CA ASP A 45 -7.08 -1.26 -8.96
C ASP A 45 -6.04 -1.86 -8.00
N ASP A 46 -4.78 -2.08 -8.40
CA ASP A 46 -3.78 -2.67 -7.50
C ASP A 46 -3.46 -1.74 -6.33
N ARG A 47 -3.38 -0.42 -6.59
CA ARG A 47 -3.14 0.59 -5.56
C ARG A 47 -4.29 0.59 -4.57
N ASP A 48 -5.51 0.75 -5.07
CA ASP A 48 -6.68 0.91 -4.23
C ASP A 48 -7.01 -0.40 -3.50
N THR A 49 -6.85 -1.56 -4.14
CA THR A 49 -7.03 -2.89 -3.52
C THR A 49 -6.05 -3.12 -2.37
N ILE A 50 -4.77 -2.78 -2.55
CA ILE A 50 -3.78 -2.90 -1.46
C ILE A 50 -4.14 -1.94 -0.32
N LEU A 51 -4.45 -0.68 -0.62
CA LEU A 51 -4.74 0.33 0.41
C LEU A 51 -6.04 0.02 1.17
N TYR A 52 -7.12 -0.36 0.48
CA TYR A 52 -8.34 -0.84 1.13
C TYR A 52 -8.12 -2.14 1.90
N GLY A 53 -7.31 -3.07 1.38
CA GLY A 53 -7.02 -4.33 2.05
C GLY A 53 -6.27 -4.14 3.37
N ILE A 54 -5.39 -3.15 3.45
CA ILE A 54 -4.58 -2.86 4.64
C ILE A 54 -5.28 -1.91 5.61
N PHE A 55 -5.86 -0.82 5.09
CA PHE A 55 -6.36 0.30 5.90
C PHE A 55 -7.88 0.47 5.86
N GLY A 56 -8.58 -0.16 4.91
CA GLY A 56 -10.01 0.06 4.70
C GLY A 56 -10.36 1.43 4.13
N ASP A 57 -9.37 2.23 3.73
CA ASP A 57 -9.53 3.60 3.25
C ASP A 57 -8.40 4.00 2.27
N LEU A 58 -8.56 5.14 1.60
CA LEU A 58 -7.59 5.73 0.68
C LEU A 58 -7.09 7.09 1.18
N PRO A 59 -5.85 7.48 0.85
CA PRO A 59 -5.35 8.80 1.21
C PRO A 59 -6.08 9.90 0.43
N ASP A 60 -6.63 10.89 1.15
CA ASP A 60 -7.23 12.09 0.58
C ASP A 60 -6.21 13.23 0.47
N TYR A 61 -5.55 13.32 -0.69
CA TYR A 61 -4.59 14.39 -0.98
C TYR A 61 -5.23 15.76 -1.28
N SER A 62 -6.56 15.89 -1.23
CA SER A 62 -7.18 17.21 -1.20
C SER A 62 -7.05 17.87 0.18
N ASN A 63 -6.72 17.09 1.21
CA ASN A 63 -6.39 17.57 2.55
C ASN A 63 -4.90 18.00 2.61
N PRO A 64 -4.59 19.27 2.96
CA PRO A 64 -3.22 19.76 3.10
C PRO A 64 -2.35 18.96 4.07
N ASP A 65 -2.95 18.38 5.12
CA ASP A 65 -2.19 17.57 6.09
C ASP A 65 -1.71 16.25 5.47
N MET A 66 -2.49 15.67 4.55
CA MET A 66 -2.13 14.46 3.80
C MET A 66 -1.12 14.77 2.70
N GLU A 67 -1.26 15.92 2.02
CA GLU A 67 -0.28 16.41 1.04
C GLU A 67 1.08 16.66 1.71
N ALA A 68 1.11 17.29 2.89
CA ALA A 68 2.35 17.51 3.64
C ALA A 68 3.03 16.19 4.05
N LEU A 69 2.26 15.16 4.39
CA LEU A 69 2.78 13.82 4.65
C LEU A 69 3.35 13.16 3.38
N TRP A 70 2.71 13.38 2.24
CA TRP A 70 3.21 12.92 0.96
C TRP A 70 4.56 13.53 0.63
N ASP A 71 4.71 14.84 0.81
CA ASP A 71 5.99 15.53 0.61
C ASP A 71 7.06 15.00 1.58
N GLU A 72 6.72 14.78 2.85
CA GLU A 72 7.62 14.18 3.85
C GLU A 72 8.12 12.79 3.41
N VAL A 73 7.24 11.95 2.87
CA VAL A 73 7.60 10.61 2.35
C VAL A 73 8.38 10.69 1.05
N LEU A 74 8.10 11.68 0.19
CA LEU A 74 8.77 11.87 -1.08
C LEU A 74 10.22 12.35 -0.91
N GLU A 75 10.46 13.23 0.07
CA GLU A 75 11.78 13.76 0.40
C GLU A 75 12.65 12.79 1.20
N ALA A 76 12.03 11.82 1.89
CA ALA A 76 12.75 10.84 2.69
C ALA A 76 13.48 9.78 1.84
N ASP A 77 14.59 9.28 2.38
CA ASP A 77 15.30 8.14 1.81
C ASP A 77 14.37 6.90 1.79
N PRO A 78 14.23 6.20 0.64
CA PRO A 78 13.34 5.05 0.54
C PRO A 78 13.62 3.96 1.58
N GLU A 79 14.89 3.71 1.91
CA GLU A 79 15.29 2.71 2.92
C GLU A 79 14.72 3.03 4.31
N VAL A 80 14.70 4.32 4.68
CA VAL A 80 14.14 4.78 5.95
C VAL A 80 12.63 4.54 5.98
N ILE A 81 11.95 4.78 4.85
CA ILE A 81 10.51 4.52 4.73
C ILE A 81 10.21 3.01 4.76
N PHE A 82 11.03 2.19 4.12
CA PHE A 82 10.87 0.74 4.13
C PHE A 82 11.03 0.17 5.54
N GLU A 83 12.07 0.59 6.26
CA GLU A 83 12.27 0.18 7.64
C GLU A 83 11.12 0.68 8.54
N TYR A 84 10.65 1.90 8.33
CA TYR A 84 9.49 2.44 9.05
C TYR A 84 8.24 1.57 8.84
N CYS A 85 7.87 1.27 7.60
CA CYS A 85 6.70 0.44 7.31
C CYS A 85 6.85 -0.97 7.88
N PHE A 86 8.04 -1.56 7.79
CA PHE A 86 8.32 -2.88 8.34
C PHE A 86 8.18 -2.90 9.87
N ARG A 87 8.70 -1.87 10.58
CA ARG A 87 8.52 -1.70 12.03
C ARG A 87 7.07 -1.48 12.43
N LYS A 88 6.24 -0.96 11.53
CA LYS A 88 4.78 -0.84 11.69
C LYS A 88 4.01 -2.11 11.35
N GLY A 89 4.71 -3.20 11.01
CA GLY A 89 4.11 -4.48 10.70
C GLY A 89 3.62 -4.61 9.26
N ILE A 90 4.11 -3.79 8.33
CA ILE A 90 3.80 -3.91 6.90
C ILE A 90 5.05 -4.22 6.08
N ASP A 91 5.06 -5.39 5.44
CA ASP A 91 6.07 -5.75 4.43
C ASP A 91 5.66 -5.20 3.07
N LEU A 92 6.48 -4.30 2.54
CA LEU A 92 6.27 -3.63 1.26
C LEU A 92 6.78 -4.44 0.07
N PHE A 93 7.56 -5.51 0.28
CA PHE A 93 8.27 -6.18 -0.80
C PHE A 93 7.49 -7.36 -1.39
N GLN A 94 7.53 -7.44 -2.71
CA GLN A 94 7.05 -8.56 -3.50
C GLN A 94 8.08 -9.70 -3.51
N ASP A 95 7.70 -10.88 -4.03
CA ASP A 95 8.58 -12.05 -4.14
C ASP A 95 9.83 -11.81 -5.01
N ASP A 96 9.76 -10.83 -5.92
CA ASP A 96 10.86 -10.45 -6.80
C ASP A 96 11.85 -9.46 -6.16
N GLY A 97 11.63 -9.09 -4.89
CA GLY A 97 12.45 -8.14 -4.15
C GLY A 97 12.17 -6.67 -4.48
N ARG A 98 11.15 -6.36 -5.27
CA ARG A 98 10.72 -4.98 -5.54
C ARG A 98 9.60 -4.56 -4.60
N PRO A 99 9.52 -3.29 -4.18
CA PRO A 99 8.39 -2.81 -3.40
C PRO A 99 7.10 -2.85 -4.23
N VAL A 100 5.95 -2.98 -3.57
CA VAL A 100 4.63 -2.81 -4.19
C VAL A 100 4.48 -1.39 -4.73
N ALA A 101 3.73 -1.22 -5.82
CA ALA A 101 3.57 0.08 -6.47
C ALA A 101 3.13 1.21 -5.51
N PRO A 102 2.15 1.01 -4.60
CA PRO A 102 1.68 2.07 -3.70
C PRO A 102 2.46 2.18 -2.38
N TRP A 103 3.73 1.76 -2.32
CA TRP A 103 4.48 1.76 -1.05
C TRP A 103 4.57 3.13 -0.36
N ARG A 104 4.57 4.22 -1.14
CA ARG A 104 4.54 5.59 -0.60
C ARG A 104 3.18 5.95 -0.01
N ASP A 105 2.09 5.59 -0.68
CA ASP A 105 0.75 5.77 -0.15
C ASP A 105 0.58 4.99 1.17
N ILE A 106 1.10 3.76 1.25
CA ILE A 106 1.10 2.96 2.49
C ILE A 106 1.83 3.70 3.62
N ALA A 107 3.00 4.30 3.32
CA ALA A 107 3.76 5.07 4.30
C ALA A 107 3.01 6.34 4.76
N VAL A 108 2.35 7.04 3.84
CA VAL A 108 1.51 8.21 4.16
C VAL A 108 0.35 7.81 5.06
N MET A 109 -0.38 6.74 4.74
CA MET A 109 -1.48 6.24 5.55
C MET A 109 -1.02 5.89 6.97
N LEU A 110 0.11 5.19 7.11
CA LEU A 110 0.71 4.89 8.41
C LEU A 110 1.07 6.16 9.20
N LYS A 111 1.70 7.15 8.54
CA LYS A 111 2.06 8.42 9.20
C LYS A 111 0.82 9.23 9.59
N ALA A 112 -0.24 9.20 8.77
CA ALA A 112 -1.50 9.86 9.06
C ALA A 112 -2.19 9.24 10.29
N ILE A 113 -2.14 7.91 10.43
CA ILE A 113 -2.60 7.19 11.63
C ILE A 113 -1.76 7.60 12.85
N ASP A 114 -0.43 7.61 12.74
CA ASP A 114 0.47 8.02 13.83
C ASP A 114 0.23 9.46 14.29
N LYS A 115 -0.10 10.36 13.37
CA LYS A 115 -0.41 11.77 13.67
C LYS A 115 -1.87 11.98 14.08
N GLY A 116 -2.70 10.94 14.09
CA GLY A 116 -4.12 11.00 14.44
C GLY A 116 -4.99 11.74 13.42
N ILE A 117 -4.50 11.92 12.19
CA ILE A 117 -5.21 12.53 11.06
C ILE A 117 -6.25 11.53 10.51
N LEU A 118 -5.83 10.27 10.38
CA LEU A 118 -6.71 9.15 10.05
C LEU A 118 -6.98 8.33 11.31
N GLN A 119 -8.26 8.05 11.59
CA GLN A 119 -8.66 7.07 12.59
C GLN A 119 -9.19 5.85 11.86
N LEU A 120 -8.55 4.70 12.07
CA LEU A 120 -9.09 3.42 11.63
C LEU A 120 -10.41 3.19 12.38
N ALA A 121 -11.49 2.97 11.63
CA ALA A 121 -12.84 2.77 12.17
C ALA A 121 -12.96 1.46 12.98
#